data_AF-A0A2P6QQW6-F1
#
_entry.id   AF-A0A2P6QQW6-F1
#
_cell.length_a   1.000
_cell.length_b   1.000
_cell.length_c   1.000
_cell.angle_alpha   90.00
_cell.angle_beta   90.00
_cell.angle_gamma   90.00
#
_symmetry.space_group_name_H-M   'P 1'
#
loop_
_entity.id
_entity.type
_entity.pdbx_description
1 polymer ?
#
loop_
_entity_poly.entity_id
_entity_poly.type
_entity_poly.pdbx_seq_one_letter_code
_entity_poly.pdbx_strand_id
1 'polypeptide(L)'
;MLRLDWYNLGGFQVGGGINSDNSLQYIEEGATHVIVTFYVFNNGQNLERLKDLVRVVGKERLVLDLSYRKREGKYAIVTYRWQKFSDVYLDKEILDFLAKYADEFLVHGVDVEGKKSLSSL
;
A
#
# COMPACT_ATOMS: atom_id res chain seq x y z
N MET A 1 -35.90 -0.21 15.62
CA MET A 1 -34.54 -0.55 16.09
C MET A 1 -33.61 0.56 15.62
N LEU A 2 -33.34 1.51 16.51
CA LEU A 2 -32.56 2.71 16.20
C LEU A 2 -31.09 2.28 16.11
N ARG A 3 -30.52 2.27 14.90
CA ARG A 3 -29.09 2.09 14.70
C ARG A 3 -28.46 3.42 15.10
N LEU A 4 -27.85 3.45 16.28
CA LEU A 4 -27.11 4.60 16.77
C LEU A 4 -25.99 4.89 15.78
N ASP A 5 -26.03 6.08 15.20
CA ASP A 5 -24.97 6.68 14.41
C ASP A 5 -23.78 6.93 15.33
N TRP A 6 -22.93 5.92 15.49
CA TRP A 6 -21.64 6.08 16.11
C TRP A 6 -20.80 6.99 15.20
N TYR A 7 -20.54 8.20 15.70
CA TYR A 7 -19.40 9.01 15.29
C TYR A 7 -18.19 8.12 14.98
N ASN A 8 -17.48 8.40 13.88
CA ASN A 8 -16.18 7.86 13.48
C ASN A 8 -15.19 7.80 14.67
N LEU A 9 -15.30 6.76 15.51
CA LEU A 9 -14.29 6.34 16.46
C LEU A 9 -13.31 5.51 15.63
N GLY A 10 -12.15 6.10 15.31
CA GLY A 10 -11.14 5.54 14.42
C GLY A 10 -10.97 4.03 14.60
N GLY A 11 -11.51 3.26 13.66
CA GLY A 11 -11.33 1.81 13.62
C GLY A 11 -9.96 1.45 13.06
N PHE A 12 -9.57 0.20 13.27
CA PHE A 12 -8.25 -0.30 12.90
C PHE A 12 -8.09 -0.46 11.38
N GLN A 13 -6.86 -0.36 10.90
CA GLN A 13 -6.50 -0.74 9.52
C GLN A 13 -5.84 -2.13 9.54
N VAL A 14 -6.06 -2.94 8.51
CA VAL A 14 -5.51 -4.31 8.43
C VAL A 14 -4.62 -4.47 7.21
N GLY A 15 -3.37 -4.91 7.43
CA GLY A 15 -2.45 -5.31 6.37
C GLY A 15 -2.00 -6.76 6.51
N GLY A 16 -1.25 -7.24 5.51
CA GLY A 16 -0.67 -8.57 5.49
C GLY A 16 -1.52 -9.59 4.73
N GLY A 17 -1.15 -9.87 3.48
CA GLY A 17 -1.83 -10.88 2.65
C GLY A 17 -3.22 -10.47 2.14
N ILE A 18 -3.58 -9.19 2.22
CA ILE A 18 -4.84 -8.67 1.69
C ILE A 18 -4.92 -8.87 0.17
N ASN A 19 -6.07 -9.35 -0.30
CA ASN A 19 -6.46 -9.53 -1.69
C ASN A 19 -7.98 -9.33 -1.85
N SER A 20 -8.50 -9.42 -3.07
CA SER A 20 -9.93 -9.25 -3.36
C SER A 20 -10.83 -10.26 -2.62
N ASP A 21 -10.32 -11.44 -2.32
CA ASP A 21 -11.11 -12.55 -1.77
C ASP A 21 -11.31 -12.41 -0.25
N ASN A 22 -10.37 -11.76 0.44
CA ASN A 22 -10.41 -11.60 1.90
C ASN A 22 -10.64 -10.17 2.38
N SER A 23 -10.46 -9.15 1.53
CA SER A 23 -10.52 -7.74 1.93
C SER A 23 -11.86 -7.33 2.53
N LEU A 24 -12.98 -7.78 1.95
CA LEU A 24 -14.32 -7.41 2.42
C LEU A 24 -14.59 -7.89 3.85
N GLN A 25 -14.15 -9.10 4.19
CA GLN A 25 -14.37 -9.68 5.50
C GLN A 25 -13.77 -8.79 6.61
N TYR A 26 -12.56 -8.26 6.42
CA TYR A 26 -11.96 -7.36 7.41
C TYR A 26 -12.75 -6.07 7.60
N ILE A 27 -13.31 -5.51 6.53
CA ILE A 27 -14.16 -4.32 6.60
C ILE A 27 -15.47 -4.64 7.35
N GLU A 28 -16.08 -5.79 7.08
CA GLU A 28 -17.30 -6.25 7.76
C GLU A 28 -17.07 -6.54 9.26
N GLU A 29 -15.86 -6.99 9.62
CA GLU A 29 -15.42 -7.20 11.00
C GLU A 29 -15.02 -5.89 11.72
N GLY A 30 -15.10 -4.74 11.03
CA GLY A 30 -14.95 -3.41 11.64
C GLY A 30 -13.63 -2.70 11.34
N ALA A 31 -12.80 -3.22 10.43
CA ALA A 31 -11.67 -2.46 9.91
C ALA A 31 -12.17 -1.25 9.11
N THR A 32 -11.54 -0.10 9.28
CA THR A 32 -11.85 1.09 8.46
C THR A 32 -11.25 0.98 7.07
N HIS A 33 -10.05 0.41 7.00
CA HIS A 33 -9.29 0.26 5.77
C HIS A 33 -8.57 -1.09 5.73
N VAL A 34 -8.27 -1.52 4.51
CA VAL A 34 -7.29 -2.58 4.25
C VAL A 34 -6.05 -2.00 3.59
N ILE A 35 -4.89 -2.50 4.00
CA ILE A 35 -3.56 -2.09 3.54
C ILE A 35 -3.03 -3.14 2.56
N VAL A 36 -2.69 -2.71 1.35
CA VAL A 36 -2.26 -3.61 0.28
C VAL A 36 -0.88 -3.22 -0.26
N THR A 37 0.01 -4.21 -0.34
CA THR A 37 1.38 -4.07 -0.87
C THR A 37 1.59 -5.04 -2.05
N PHE A 38 1.95 -6.30 -1.74
CA PHE A 38 2.42 -7.28 -2.72
C PHE A 38 1.38 -7.69 -3.77
N TYR A 39 0.10 -7.73 -3.40
CA TYR A 39 -0.96 -8.17 -4.31
C TYR A 39 -1.06 -7.28 -5.57
N VAL A 40 -0.81 -5.98 -5.42
CA VAL A 40 -0.83 -4.98 -6.50
C VAL A 40 0.55 -4.81 -7.16
N PHE A 41 1.65 -4.91 -6.41
CA PHE A 41 2.99 -4.52 -6.89
C PHE A 41 3.93 -5.69 -7.26
N ASN A 42 3.43 -6.92 -7.42
CA ASN A 42 4.27 -8.08 -7.79
C ASN A 42 4.65 -8.05 -9.28
N ASN A 43 5.94 -7.81 -9.60
CA ASN A 43 6.49 -7.67 -10.96
C ASN A 43 5.86 -6.53 -11.78
N GLY A 44 5.61 -5.39 -11.13
CA GLY A 44 4.95 -4.24 -11.76
C GLY A 44 3.60 -3.94 -11.11
N GLN A 45 2.88 -2.97 -11.65
CA GLN A 45 1.55 -2.61 -11.17
C GLN A 45 0.48 -3.49 -11.83
N ASN A 46 -0.19 -4.33 -11.05
CA ASN A 46 -1.36 -5.05 -11.51
C ASN A 46 -2.63 -4.21 -11.32
N LEU A 47 -2.98 -3.46 -12.37
CA LEU A 47 -4.14 -2.57 -12.35
C LEU A 47 -5.47 -3.33 -12.20
N GLU A 48 -5.59 -4.54 -12.73
CA GLU A 48 -6.82 -5.32 -12.63
C GLU A 48 -7.10 -5.68 -11.18
N ARG A 49 -6.08 -6.18 -10.46
CA ARG A 49 -6.17 -6.45 -9.03
C ARG A 49 -6.49 -5.22 -8.19
N LEU A 50 -5.95 -4.06 -8.57
CA LEU A 50 -6.27 -2.80 -7.91
C LEU A 50 -7.74 -2.41 -8.12
N LYS A 51 -8.24 -2.53 -9.36
CA LYS A 51 -9.65 -2.30 -9.68
C LYS A 51 -10.59 -3.28 -8.99
N ASP A 52 -10.19 -4.55 -8.88
CA ASP A 52 -10.95 -5.56 -8.17
C ASP A 52 -11.08 -5.23 -6.69
N LEU A 53 -9.99 -4.82 -6.04
CA LEU A 53 -10.03 -4.34 -4.65
C LEU A 53 -10.97 -3.14 -4.49
N VAL A 54 -10.86 -2.14 -5.37
CA VAL A 54 -11.75 -0.96 -5.35
C VAL A 54 -13.22 -1.37 -5.55
N ARG A 55 -13.49 -2.34 -6.43
CA ARG A 55 -14.85 -2.86 -6.64
C ARG A 55 -15.39 -3.56 -5.40
N VAL A 56 -14.53 -4.26 -4.65
CA VAL A 56 -14.93 -5.05 -3.47
C VAL A 56 -15.11 -4.17 -2.23
N VAL A 57 -14.16 -3.30 -1.91
CA VAL A 57 -14.17 -2.53 -0.64
C VAL A 57 -14.43 -1.03 -0.79
N GLY A 58 -14.37 -0.48 -2.00
CA GLY A 58 -14.38 0.97 -2.22
C GLY A 58 -12.99 1.59 -2.06
N LYS A 59 -12.71 2.67 -2.80
CA LYS A 59 -11.39 3.32 -2.74
C LYS A 59 -11.14 4.00 -1.39
N GLU A 60 -12.21 4.50 -0.78
CA GLU A 60 -12.28 5.16 0.52
C GLU A 60 -11.97 4.23 1.71
N ARG A 61 -11.70 2.95 1.43
CA ARG A 61 -11.29 1.94 2.42
C ARG A 61 -9.99 1.24 2.03
N LEU A 62 -9.27 1.78 1.05
CA LEU A 62 -8.04 1.19 0.54
C LEU A 62 -6.84 2.08 0.85
N VAL A 63 -5.84 1.51 1.53
CA VAL A 63 -4.53 2.09 1.74
C VAL A 63 -3.52 1.33 0.89
N LEU A 64 -2.74 2.03 0.07
CA LEU A 64 -1.63 1.41 -0.65
C LEU A 64 -0.33 1.59 0.13
N ASP A 65 0.31 0.48 0.50
CA ASP A 65 1.65 0.50 1.07
C ASP A 65 2.68 0.56 -0.07
N LEU A 66 3.39 1.66 -0.10
CA LEU A 66 4.39 2.02 -1.10
C LEU A 66 5.78 1.98 -0.47
N SER A 67 6.15 0.80 0.04
CA SER A 67 7.53 0.52 0.47
C SER A 67 8.50 0.70 -0.70
N TYR A 68 9.53 1.54 -0.57
CA TYR A 68 10.44 1.86 -1.67
C TYR A 68 11.93 1.85 -1.29
N ARG A 69 12.80 1.66 -2.29
CA ARG A 69 14.26 1.75 -2.18
C ARG A 69 14.85 2.51 -3.37
N LYS A 70 15.98 3.20 -3.17
CA LYS A 70 16.66 3.90 -4.27
C LYS A 70 17.42 2.89 -5.14
N ARG A 71 17.18 2.92 -6.45
CA ARG A 71 17.89 2.13 -7.47
C ARG A 71 18.20 3.02 -8.66
N GLU A 72 19.48 3.11 -9.03
CA GLU A 72 19.95 3.87 -10.20
C GLU A 72 19.43 5.32 -10.24
N GLY A 73 19.45 5.99 -9.08
CA GLY A 73 19.00 7.38 -8.95
C GLY A 73 17.48 7.57 -8.80
N LYS A 74 16.68 6.53 -9.01
CA LYS A 74 15.21 6.55 -8.90
C LYS A 74 14.73 5.81 -7.65
N TYR A 75 13.47 6.03 -7.25
CA TYR A 75 12.86 5.33 -6.13
C TYR A 75 11.93 4.24 -6.66
N ALA A 76 12.30 2.98 -6.50
CA ALA A 76 11.51 1.84 -6.98
C ALA A 76 10.72 1.22 -5.82
N ILE A 77 9.47 0.86 -6.05
CA ILE A 77 8.65 0.11 -5.09
C ILE A 77 9.26 -1.28 -4.91
N VAL A 78 9.38 -1.72 -3.66
CA VAL A 78 9.92 -3.02 -3.27
C VAL A 78 8.87 -3.83 -2.52
N THR A 79 8.86 -5.13 -2.79
CA THR A 79 7.91 -6.09 -2.25
C THR A 79 8.65 -7.30 -1.67
N TYR A 80 7.90 -8.29 -1.16
CA TYR A 80 8.45 -9.51 -0.55
C TYR A 80 9.49 -9.22 0.53
N ARG A 81 9.03 -8.61 1.63
CA ARG A 81 9.90 -8.13 2.74
C ARG A 81 11.06 -7.26 2.21
N TRP A 82 10.75 -6.43 1.22
CA TRP A 82 11.64 -5.45 0.60
C TRP A 82 12.83 -6.01 -0.18
N GLN A 83 12.82 -7.32 -0.43
CA GLN A 83 13.89 -8.03 -1.14
C GLN A 83 13.75 -7.93 -2.66
N LYS A 84 12.53 -7.68 -3.16
CA LYS A 84 12.23 -7.74 -4.60
C LYS A 84 11.80 -6.37 -5.13
N PHE A 85 12.57 -5.81 -6.05
CA PHE A 85 12.17 -4.63 -6.81
C PHE A 85 11.00 -4.96 -7.74
N SER A 86 10.03 -4.06 -7.80
CA SER A 86 9.05 -3.99 -8.88
C SER A 86 9.55 -3.06 -9.99
N ASP A 87 8.85 -3.05 -11.13
CA ASP A 87 9.11 -2.11 -12.23
C ASP A 87 8.38 -0.77 -12.04
N VAL A 88 7.77 -0.55 -10.87
CA VAL A 88 7.05 0.69 -10.54
C VAL A 88 7.98 1.64 -9.79
N TYR A 89 8.14 2.85 -10.32
CA TYR A 89 8.95 3.90 -9.72
C TYR A 89 8.05 4.99 -9.14
N LEU A 90 8.38 5.48 -7.94
CA LEU A 90 7.70 6.59 -7.30
C LEU A 90 8.10 7.92 -7.94
N ASP A 91 7.11 8.59 -8.50
CA ASP A 91 7.12 9.96 -8.99
C ASP A 91 5.72 10.61 -8.81
N LYS A 92 5.55 11.85 -9.25
CA LYS A 92 4.26 12.54 -9.12
C LYS A 92 3.17 11.87 -9.96
N GLU A 93 3.49 11.41 -11.16
CA GLU A 93 2.51 10.86 -12.10
C GLU A 93 1.94 9.53 -11.60
N ILE A 94 2.78 8.65 -11.04
CA ILE A 94 2.30 7.40 -10.46
C ILE A 94 1.46 7.64 -9.22
N LEU A 95 1.83 8.62 -8.37
CA LEU A 95 1.06 8.93 -7.16
C LEU A 95 -0.31 9.51 -7.52
N ASP A 96 -0.36 10.44 -8.47
CA ASP A 96 -1.62 10.99 -8.99
C ASP A 96 -2.49 9.90 -9.64
N PHE A 97 -1.87 8.93 -10.32
CA PHE A 97 -2.57 7.78 -10.88
C PHE A 97 -3.15 6.87 -9.79
N LEU A 98 -2.35 6.52 -8.80
CA LEU A 98 -2.74 5.65 -7.68
C LEU A 98 -3.82 6.28 -6.80
N ALA A 99 -3.84 7.61 -6.65
CA ALA A 99 -4.80 8.34 -5.82
C ALA A 99 -6.24 8.24 -6.36
N LYS A 100 -6.42 7.79 -7.61
CA LYS A 100 -7.73 7.48 -8.17
C LYS A 100 -8.35 6.22 -7.56
N TYR A 101 -7.53 5.37 -6.95
CA TYR A 101 -7.91 4.03 -6.50
C TYR A 101 -7.76 3.81 -5.00
N ALA A 102 -7.14 4.73 -4.26
CA ALA A 102 -6.91 4.59 -2.82
C ALA A 102 -7.27 5.89 -2.09
N ASP A 103 -7.62 5.76 -0.81
CA ASP A 103 -7.87 6.89 0.09
C ASP A 103 -6.56 7.45 0.63
N GLU A 104 -5.66 6.55 1.02
CA GLU A 104 -4.40 6.88 1.68
C GLU A 104 -3.23 6.11 1.07
N PHE A 105 -2.02 6.65 1.28
CA PHE A 105 -0.76 5.97 1.01
C PHE A 105 0.03 5.80 2.29
N LEU A 106 0.47 4.57 2.56
CA LEU A 106 1.49 4.29 3.57
C LEU A 106 2.85 4.25 2.86
N VAL A 107 3.60 5.35 2.92
CA VAL A 107 4.87 5.49 2.19
C VAL A 107 6.05 5.28 3.15
N HIS A 108 6.87 4.26 2.92
CA HIS A 108 8.02 3.94 3.78
C HIS A 108 9.28 3.63 2.95
N GLY A 109 10.34 4.42 3.14
CA GLY A 109 11.66 4.13 2.57
C GLY A 109 12.39 3.07 3.37
N VAL A 110 12.70 1.93 2.77
CA VAL A 110 13.19 0.75 3.50
C VAL A 110 14.70 0.73 3.70
N ASP A 111 15.47 1.37 2.83
CA ASP A 111 16.92 1.50 3.00
C ASP A 111 17.37 2.89 2.54
N VAL A 112 17.74 3.73 3.50
CA VAL A 112 18.61 4.90 3.32
C VAL A 112 20.04 4.63 3.83
N GLU A 113 20.36 3.42 4.30
CA GLU A 113 21.69 3.10 4.82
C GLU A 113 22.66 2.60 3.75
N GLY A 114 23.52 3.52 3.33
CA GLY A 114 24.77 3.27 2.62
C GLY A 114 25.86 4.29 2.99
N LYS A 115 25.84 4.84 4.22
CA LYS A 115 26.94 5.64 4.77
C LYS A 115 27.31 5.21 6.19
N LYS A 116 27.85 3.99 6.32
CA LYS A 116 29.02 3.81 7.19
C LYS A 116 30.25 3.98 6.31
N SER A 117 30.80 5.18 6.26
CA SER A 117 32.21 5.34 5.93
C SER A 117 33.01 4.77 7.10
N LEU A 118 33.38 3.49 7.04
CA LEU A 118 34.60 3.07 7.71
C LEU A 118 35.77 3.58 6.86
N SER A 119 36.02 4.88 6.97
CA SER A 119 37.32 5.48 6.77
C SER A 119 37.86 5.82 8.15
N SER A 120 38.34 4.81 8.86
CA SER A 120 39.38 5.02 9.87
C SER A 120 40.66 4.49 9.26
N LEU A 121 41.48 5.45 8.80
CA LEU A 121 42.92 5.37 8.92
C LEU A 121 43.29 4.99 10.36
#